data_AF-A0A6N8HTI9-F1
#
_entry.id   AF-A0A6N8HTI9-F1
#
_cell.length_a   1.000
_cell.length_b   1.000
_cell.length_c   1.000
_cell.angle_alpha   90.00
_cell.angle_beta   90.00
_cell.angle_gamma   90.00
#
_symmetry.space_group_name_H-M   'P 1'
#
loop_
_entity.id
_entity.type
_entity.pdbx_description
1 polymer ?
#
loop_
_entity_poly.entity_id
_entity_poly.type
_entity_poly.pdbx_seq_one_letter_code
_entity_poly.pdbx_strand_id
1 'polypeptide(L)'
;MLNSNTRKKSLSGWLKNNYEQEFSNGLKLQKFLFFYEALSKIDNDDYDFNYLKGYKRGPVFSNVYGDYTYRKDEFINAADEAYQLKPELINEERARFSGFLTRVLNEEELSDLTHEMNIWNEKELEIMSEVKQIPLNEDDLNENDVSLMETLRQTYPSNFINSTVVIEVEDKSFVIDKDDFNKLTEEQQNLLLTLSDNDELENPVYVKISEDGVLLVD
;
A
#
# COMPACT_ATOMS: atom_id res chain seq x y z
N MET A 1 -11.62 10.80 21.51
CA MET A 1 -10.51 9.91 21.92
C MET A 1 -10.47 8.73 20.96
N LEU A 2 -9.55 8.82 20.01
CA LEU A 2 -9.26 7.81 19.00
C LEU A 2 -8.81 6.47 19.61
N ASN A 3 -9.17 5.37 18.96
CA ASN A 3 -8.83 4.00 19.37
C ASN A 3 -7.47 3.53 18.84
N SER A 4 -6.99 4.13 17.75
CA SER A 4 -5.70 3.85 17.14
C SER A 4 -4.57 4.22 18.10
N ASN A 5 -3.58 3.34 18.22
CA ASN A 5 -2.40 3.65 19.02
C ASN A 5 -1.44 4.60 18.28
N THR A 6 -0.40 5.06 18.99
CA THR A 6 0.57 6.01 18.46
C THR A 6 1.33 5.47 17.26
N ARG A 7 1.65 4.17 17.21
CA ARG A 7 2.35 3.55 16.08
C ARG A 7 1.49 3.62 14.80
N LYS A 8 0.23 3.19 14.86
CA LYS A 8 -0.69 3.27 13.71
C LYS A 8 -0.91 4.69 13.24
N LYS A 9 -1.06 5.64 14.16
CA LYS A 9 -1.17 7.07 13.84
C LYS A 9 0.09 7.59 13.15
N SER A 10 1.26 7.25 13.67
CA SER A 10 2.55 7.69 13.09
C SER A 10 2.73 7.13 11.67
N LEU A 11 2.44 5.84 11.46
CA LEU A 11 2.48 5.22 10.13
C LEU A 11 1.47 5.86 9.17
N SER A 12 0.25 6.12 9.64
CA SER A 12 -0.78 6.79 8.84
C SER A 12 -0.38 8.22 8.48
N GLY A 13 0.28 8.93 9.41
CA GLY A 13 0.83 10.26 9.17
C GLY A 13 1.98 10.22 8.16
N TRP A 14 2.86 9.22 8.21
CA TRP A 14 3.89 9.03 7.20
C TRP A 14 3.27 8.80 5.82
N LEU A 15 2.26 7.92 5.71
CA LEU A 15 1.58 7.69 4.43
C LEU A 15 0.95 8.98 3.92
N LYS A 16 0.25 9.74 4.77
CA LYS A 16 -0.33 11.03 4.39
C LYS A 16 0.69 12.03 3.85
N ASN A 17 1.86 12.13 4.50
CA ASN A 17 2.88 13.12 4.13
C ASN A 17 3.68 12.74 2.89
N ASN A 18 3.73 11.45 2.53
CA ASN A 18 4.48 10.97 1.37
C ASN A 18 3.56 10.64 0.18
N TYR A 19 2.37 10.08 0.44
CA TYR A 19 1.44 9.43 -0.49
C TYR A 19 -0.02 9.76 -0.10
N GLU A 20 -0.40 11.03 -0.27
CA GLU A 20 -1.71 11.56 0.19
C GLU A 20 -2.92 10.89 -0.47
N GLN A 21 -2.80 10.47 -1.74
CA GLN A 21 -3.86 9.79 -2.49
C GLN A 21 -4.18 8.43 -1.85
N GLU A 22 -3.15 7.67 -1.52
CA GLU A 22 -3.22 6.36 -0.88
C GLU A 22 -3.75 6.47 0.55
N PHE A 23 -3.34 7.51 1.29
CA PHE A 23 -3.90 7.80 2.61
C PHE A 23 -5.39 8.13 2.54
N SER A 24 -5.80 8.91 1.53
CA SER A 24 -7.19 9.33 1.34
C SER A 24 -8.11 8.16 0.99
N ASN A 25 -7.54 7.10 0.42
CA ASN A 25 -8.21 5.84 0.15
C ASN A 25 -8.18 4.92 1.39
N GLY A 26 -9.38 4.65 1.95
CA GLY A 26 -9.50 3.83 3.16
C GLY A 26 -8.98 2.41 3.00
N LEU A 27 -9.10 1.79 1.83
CA LEU A 27 -8.56 0.44 1.58
C LEU A 27 -7.05 0.51 1.48
N LYS A 28 -6.48 1.40 0.65
CA LYS A 28 -5.03 1.52 0.49
C LYS A 28 -4.34 1.85 1.81
N LEU A 29 -4.92 2.70 2.66
CA LEU A 29 -4.44 2.94 4.03
C LEU A 29 -4.34 1.64 4.85
N GLN A 30 -5.37 0.78 4.82
CA GLN A 30 -5.35 -0.50 5.54
C GLN A 30 -4.29 -1.45 4.99
N LYS A 31 -4.12 -1.50 3.66
CA LYS A 31 -3.12 -2.34 2.99
C LYS A 31 -1.71 -1.89 3.31
N PHE A 32 -1.45 -0.59 3.29
CA PHE A 32 -0.18 0.00 3.70
C PHE A 32 0.18 -0.43 5.14
N LEU A 33 -0.75 -0.25 6.08
CA LEU A 33 -0.53 -0.63 7.47
C LEU A 33 -0.31 -2.14 7.63
N PHE A 34 -1.04 -2.96 6.87
CA PHE A 34 -0.90 -4.41 6.92
C PHE A 34 0.46 -4.86 6.39
N PHE A 35 0.87 -4.42 5.18
CA PHE A 35 2.18 -4.76 4.63
C PHE A 35 3.32 -4.30 5.53
N TYR A 36 3.20 -3.10 6.10
CA TYR A 36 4.25 -2.58 7.00
C TYR A 36 4.42 -3.47 8.23
N GLU A 37 3.32 -3.91 8.85
CA GLU A 37 3.41 -4.73 10.06
C GLU A 37 3.79 -6.18 9.75
N ALA A 38 3.32 -6.73 8.63
CA ALA A 38 3.75 -8.04 8.14
C ALA A 38 5.26 -8.07 7.91
N LEU A 39 5.82 -7.06 7.22
CA LEU A 39 7.25 -6.94 7.03
C LEU A 39 7.99 -6.70 8.34
N SER A 40 7.43 -5.93 9.28
CA SER A 40 8.03 -5.74 10.60
C SER A 40 8.17 -7.07 11.34
N LYS A 41 7.15 -7.93 11.28
CA LYS A 41 7.18 -9.28 11.83
C LYS A 41 8.23 -10.16 11.13
N ILE A 42 8.24 -10.18 9.79
CA ILE A 42 9.17 -10.96 8.97
C ILE A 42 10.63 -10.58 9.27
N ASP A 43 10.90 -9.29 9.42
CA ASP A 43 12.23 -8.75 9.72
C ASP A 43 12.66 -8.95 11.18
N ASN A 44 11.83 -9.59 12.02
CA ASN A 44 12.03 -9.70 13.48
C ASN A 44 12.20 -8.34 14.19
N ASP A 45 11.45 -7.34 13.74
CA ASP A 45 11.39 -5.98 14.30
C ASP A 45 10.13 -5.82 15.17
N ASP A 46 9.95 -4.66 15.81
CA ASP A 46 8.71 -4.33 16.54
C ASP A 46 7.54 -4.27 15.56
N TYR A 47 6.47 -5.03 15.81
CA TYR A 47 5.23 -5.08 15.01
C TYR A 47 3.98 -4.98 15.89
N ASP A 48 2.83 -4.69 15.27
CA ASP A 48 1.55 -4.60 15.94
C ASP A 48 0.39 -5.13 15.09
N PHE A 49 -0.08 -6.34 15.38
CA PHE A 49 -1.30 -6.94 14.81
C PHE A 49 -2.53 -6.80 15.71
N ASN A 50 -2.47 -6.01 16.78
CA ASN A 50 -3.65 -5.78 17.60
C ASN A 50 -4.78 -5.17 16.76
N TYR A 51 -6.00 -5.67 16.97
CA TYR A 51 -7.19 -5.27 16.23
C TYR A 51 -7.18 -5.60 14.72
N LEU A 52 -6.23 -6.41 14.25
CA LEU A 52 -6.23 -6.93 12.88
C LEU A 52 -7.37 -7.94 12.68
N LYS A 53 -8.17 -7.72 11.63
CA LYS A 53 -9.38 -8.46 11.34
C LYS A 53 -9.45 -8.85 9.88
N GLY A 54 -10.02 -10.01 9.60
CA GLY A 54 -10.33 -10.49 8.25
C GLY A 54 -11.62 -9.88 7.73
N TYR A 55 -11.54 -9.23 6.58
CA TYR A 55 -12.70 -8.75 5.81
C TYR A 55 -12.64 -9.30 4.38
N LYS A 56 -13.76 -9.26 3.66
CA LYS A 56 -13.87 -9.73 2.27
C LYS A 56 -12.89 -9.05 1.31
N ARG A 57 -12.43 -7.83 1.63
CA ARG A 57 -11.44 -7.07 0.85
C ARG A 57 -10.04 -7.14 1.48
N GLY A 58 -9.74 -8.23 2.18
CA GLY A 58 -8.48 -8.46 2.89
C GLY A 58 -8.41 -7.94 4.35
N PRO A 59 -7.20 -7.90 4.92
CA PRO A 59 -6.95 -7.53 6.33
C PRO A 59 -7.24 -6.06 6.65
N VAL A 60 -7.81 -5.80 7.84
CA VAL A 60 -8.16 -4.45 8.33
C VAL A 60 -7.85 -4.30 9.81
N PHE A 61 -7.13 -3.23 10.18
CA PHE A 61 -6.99 -2.76 11.55
C PHE A 61 -8.28 -2.05 11.98
N SER A 62 -9.16 -2.77 12.65
CA SER A 62 -10.52 -2.31 13.00
C SER A 62 -10.55 -1.01 13.85
N ASN A 63 -9.53 -0.78 14.67
CA ASN A 63 -9.37 0.47 15.42
C ASN A 63 -9.07 1.67 14.50
N VAL A 64 -8.16 1.49 13.54
CA VAL A 64 -7.83 2.51 12.53
C VAL A 64 -9.01 2.76 11.61
N TYR A 65 -9.65 1.69 11.12
CA TYR A 65 -10.84 1.79 10.29
C TYR A 65 -11.95 2.60 11.00
N GLY A 66 -12.21 2.30 12.27
CA GLY A 66 -13.22 3.01 13.05
C GLY A 66 -12.89 4.50 13.21
N ASP A 67 -11.65 4.84 13.53
CA ASP A 67 -11.22 6.24 13.66
C ASP A 67 -11.25 6.98 12.32
N TYR A 68 -10.72 6.38 11.27
CA TYR A 68 -10.67 6.96 9.92
C TYR A 68 -12.07 7.19 9.34
N THR A 69 -13.00 6.25 9.59
CA THR A 69 -14.36 6.31 9.04
C THR A 69 -15.27 7.25 9.83
N TYR A 70 -15.23 7.18 11.16
CA TYR A 70 -16.23 7.86 12.01
C TYR A 70 -15.70 9.13 12.69
N ARG A 71 -14.38 9.37 12.66
CA ARG A 71 -13.71 10.52 13.32
C ARG A 71 -12.57 11.05 12.45
N LYS A 72 -12.78 11.12 11.14
CA LYS A 72 -11.75 11.40 10.13
C LYS A 72 -10.89 12.62 10.47
N ASP A 73 -11.49 13.76 10.78
CA ASP A 73 -10.74 14.99 11.08
C ASP A 73 -9.89 14.88 12.36
N GLU A 74 -10.42 14.26 13.43
CA GLU A 74 -9.65 13.98 14.66
C GLU A 74 -8.49 13.02 14.35
N PHE A 75 -8.73 12.00 13.53
CA PHE A 75 -7.73 11.02 13.13
C PHE A 75 -6.62 11.63 12.29
N ILE A 76 -6.94 12.45 11.29
CA ILE A 76 -5.96 13.14 10.42
C ILE A 76 -5.02 13.99 11.27
N ASN A 77 -5.59 14.85 12.14
CA ASN A 77 -4.78 15.72 13.00
C ASN A 77 -3.87 14.90 13.94
N ALA A 78 -4.40 13.82 14.52
CA ALA A 78 -3.62 12.96 15.40
C ALA A 78 -2.55 12.14 14.67
N ALA A 79 -2.78 11.80 13.39
CA ALA A 79 -1.80 11.11 12.55
C ALA A 79 -0.62 12.04 12.21
N ASP A 80 -0.90 13.28 11.82
CA ASP A 80 0.12 14.31 11.58
C ASP A 80 0.94 14.60 12.84
N GLU A 81 0.28 14.82 13.98
CA GLU A 81 0.94 15.06 15.25
C GLU A 81 1.81 13.87 15.67
N ALA A 82 1.29 12.64 15.57
CA ALA A 82 2.04 11.44 15.92
C ALA A 82 3.28 11.26 15.04
N TYR A 83 3.16 11.47 13.73
CA TYR A 83 4.32 11.38 12.82
C TYR A 83 5.39 12.42 13.15
N GLN A 84 5.01 13.66 13.47
CA GLN A 84 5.96 14.71 13.85
C GLN A 84 6.66 14.43 15.19
N LEU A 85 5.92 13.90 16.17
CA LEU A 85 6.43 13.65 17.52
C LEU A 85 7.18 12.32 17.65
N LYS A 86 6.85 11.36 16.78
CA LYS A 86 7.33 9.97 16.85
C LYS A 86 7.82 9.39 15.52
N PRO A 87 8.65 10.12 14.75
CA PRO A 87 9.20 9.60 13.49
C PRO A 87 10.09 8.37 13.72
N GLU A 88 10.68 8.21 14.92
CA GLU A 88 11.53 7.07 15.27
C GLU A 88 10.80 5.72 15.28
N LEU A 89 9.47 5.71 15.28
CA LEU A 89 8.66 4.49 15.21
C LEU A 89 8.59 3.90 13.78
N ILE A 90 9.17 4.60 12.80
CA ILE A 90 9.01 4.31 11.39
C ILE A 90 10.36 3.93 10.79
N ASN A 91 10.42 2.70 10.27
CA ASN A 91 11.44 2.27 9.36
C ASN A 91 11.10 2.81 7.96
N GLU A 92 11.87 3.81 7.52
CA GLU A 92 11.67 4.52 6.25
C GLU A 92 11.73 3.62 5.01
N GLU A 93 12.59 2.60 5.02
CA GLU A 93 12.72 1.69 3.88
C GLU A 93 11.48 0.80 3.77
N ARG A 94 11.03 0.24 4.91
CA ARG A 94 9.81 -0.56 4.98
C ARG A 94 8.58 0.26 4.63
N ALA A 95 8.48 1.49 5.12
CA ALA A 95 7.37 2.39 4.82
C ALA A 95 7.32 2.74 3.33
N ARG A 96 8.46 3.04 2.71
CA ARG A 96 8.56 3.25 1.26
C ARG A 96 8.13 2.03 0.47
N PHE A 97 8.59 0.85 0.84
CA PHE A 97 8.20 -0.38 0.17
C PHE A 97 6.70 -0.66 0.29
N SER A 98 6.15 -0.63 1.51
CA SER A 98 4.71 -0.83 1.74
C SER A 98 3.85 0.21 1.04
N GLY A 99 4.29 1.47 1.03
CA GLY A 99 3.62 2.55 0.32
C GLY A 99 3.69 2.36 -1.19
N PHE A 100 4.84 1.96 -1.73
CA PHE A 100 5.00 1.69 -3.16
C PHE A 100 4.03 0.60 -3.65
N LEU A 101 3.87 -0.51 -2.91
CA LEU A 101 2.87 -1.53 -3.26
C LEU A 101 1.46 -0.97 -3.36
N THR A 102 1.07 -0.10 -2.42
CA THR A 102 -0.27 0.55 -2.47
C THR A 102 -0.44 1.57 -3.58
N ARG A 103 0.67 2.03 -4.17
CA ARG A 103 0.65 2.96 -5.31
C ARG A 103 0.56 2.24 -6.63
N VAL A 104 1.27 1.13 -6.79
CA VAL A 104 1.34 0.41 -8.07
C VAL A 104 0.18 -0.56 -8.28
N LEU A 105 -0.48 -0.99 -7.19
CA LEU A 105 -1.63 -1.89 -7.25
C LEU A 105 -2.93 -1.12 -7.02
N ASN A 106 -3.96 -1.46 -7.80
CA ASN A 106 -5.32 -0.97 -7.58
C ASN A 106 -6.00 -1.71 -6.41
N GLU A 107 -7.22 -1.30 -6.06
CA GLU A 107 -7.90 -1.87 -4.88
C GLU A 107 -8.22 -3.37 -4.99
N GLU A 108 -8.47 -3.87 -6.21
CA GLU A 108 -8.78 -5.28 -6.47
C GLU A 108 -7.51 -6.11 -6.32
N GLU A 109 -6.43 -5.72 -6.98
CA GLU A 109 -5.13 -6.39 -6.90
C GLU A 109 -4.54 -6.36 -5.49
N LEU A 110 -4.73 -5.25 -4.75
CA LEU A 110 -4.37 -5.19 -3.33
C LEU A 110 -5.20 -6.15 -2.47
N SER A 111 -6.45 -6.40 -2.86
CA SER A 111 -7.26 -7.40 -2.19
C SER A 111 -6.73 -8.79 -2.48
N ASP A 112 -6.55 -9.12 -3.76
CA ASP A 112 -6.09 -10.42 -4.25
C ASP A 112 -4.71 -10.76 -3.68
N LEU A 113 -3.76 -9.82 -3.73
CA LEU A 113 -2.43 -10.01 -3.14
C LEU A 113 -2.52 -10.37 -1.65
N THR A 114 -3.40 -9.71 -0.89
CA THR A 114 -3.56 -10.04 0.54
C THR A 114 -4.39 -11.29 0.78
N HIS A 115 -5.16 -11.77 -0.20
CA HIS A 115 -5.87 -13.05 -0.11
C HIS A 115 -4.92 -14.23 -0.30
N GLU A 116 -3.87 -14.06 -1.10
CA GLU A 116 -2.79 -15.05 -1.26
C GLU A 116 -1.95 -15.22 0.02
N MET A 117 -1.97 -14.24 0.92
CA MET A 117 -1.27 -14.32 2.21
C MET A 117 -1.98 -15.28 3.18
N ASN A 118 -1.24 -16.23 3.75
CA ASN A 118 -1.77 -17.28 4.62
C ASN A 118 -2.49 -16.70 5.85
N ILE A 119 -1.98 -15.59 6.42
CA ILE A 119 -2.61 -14.90 7.55
C ILE A 119 -4.07 -14.50 7.28
N TRP A 120 -4.46 -14.32 6.02
CA TRP A 120 -5.85 -14.11 5.62
C TRP A 120 -6.48 -15.40 5.11
N ASN A 121 -5.78 -16.13 4.23
CA ASN A 121 -6.28 -17.30 3.51
C ASN A 121 -6.74 -18.43 4.44
N GLU A 122 -6.05 -18.64 5.56
CA GLU A 122 -6.42 -19.67 6.54
C GLU A 122 -7.88 -19.53 7.00
N LYS A 123 -8.41 -18.30 7.00
CA LYS A 123 -9.75 -17.95 7.48
C LYS A 123 -10.70 -17.55 6.35
N GLU A 124 -10.34 -17.78 5.09
CA GLU A 124 -11.13 -17.39 3.92
C GLU A 124 -12.58 -17.87 4.03
N LEU A 125 -12.79 -19.15 4.34
CA LEU A 125 -14.14 -19.73 4.44
C LEU A 125 -15.01 -19.01 5.47
N GLU A 126 -14.44 -18.65 6.63
CA GLU A 126 -15.16 -17.92 7.68
C GLU A 126 -15.49 -16.50 7.24
N ILE A 127 -14.51 -15.82 6.61
CA ILE A 127 -14.64 -14.44 6.11
C ILE A 127 -15.70 -14.35 5.03
N MET A 128 -15.70 -15.31 4.09
CA MET A 128 -16.68 -15.37 3.01
C MET A 128 -18.08 -15.77 3.50
N SER A 129 -18.17 -16.51 4.60
CA SER A 129 -19.44 -16.89 5.27
C SER A 129 -20.07 -15.76 6.09
N GLU A 130 -19.60 -14.51 5.93
CA GLU A 130 -20.10 -13.29 6.58
C GLU A 130 -20.00 -13.27 8.11
N VAL A 131 -19.15 -14.14 8.69
CA VAL A 131 -18.81 -14.04 10.11
C VAL A 131 -18.09 -12.72 10.34
N LYS A 132 -18.62 -11.90 11.25
CA LYS A 132 -18.09 -10.55 11.50
C LYS A 132 -16.92 -10.60 12.49
N GLN A 133 -15.96 -9.70 12.28
CA GLN A 133 -14.85 -9.43 13.20
C GLN A 133 -13.92 -10.63 13.48
N ILE A 134 -13.72 -11.47 12.46
CA ILE A 134 -12.77 -12.58 12.52
C ILE A 134 -11.38 -12.03 12.81
N PRO A 135 -10.74 -12.37 13.95
CA PRO A 135 -9.37 -11.97 14.22
C PRO A 135 -8.42 -12.69 13.26
N LEU A 136 -7.46 -11.97 12.70
CA LEU A 136 -6.30 -12.59 12.05
C LEU A 136 -5.17 -12.60 13.07
N ASN A 137 -4.58 -13.77 13.30
CA ASN A 137 -3.57 -13.93 14.34
C ASN A 137 -2.19 -13.94 13.69
N GLU A 138 -1.18 -13.51 14.43
CA GLU A 138 0.20 -13.57 13.95
C GLU A 138 0.69 -15.00 13.71
N ASP A 139 0.12 -15.98 14.41
CA ASP A 139 0.44 -17.41 14.27
C ASP A 139 0.01 -17.97 12.90
N ASP A 140 -0.92 -17.29 12.23
CA ASP A 140 -1.40 -17.63 10.89
C ASP A 140 -0.41 -17.13 9.81
N LEU A 141 0.60 -16.31 10.17
CA LEU A 141 1.66 -15.88 9.26
C LEU A 141 2.74 -16.97 9.15
N ASN A 142 3.02 -17.44 7.93
CA ASN A 142 3.92 -18.57 7.70
C ASN A 142 4.95 -18.32 6.57
N GLU A 143 5.73 -19.35 6.24
CA GLU A 143 6.78 -19.28 5.21
C GLU A 143 6.26 -18.89 3.80
N ASN A 144 5.00 -19.14 3.48
CA ASN A 144 4.41 -18.68 2.21
C ASN A 144 4.30 -17.15 2.20
N ASP A 145 3.89 -16.55 3.33
CA ASP A 145 3.84 -15.09 3.47
C ASP A 145 5.24 -14.48 3.35
N VAL A 146 6.22 -15.10 4.02
CA VAL A 146 7.63 -14.69 3.93
C VAL A 146 8.10 -14.73 2.48
N SER A 147 7.89 -15.87 1.79
CA SER A 147 8.31 -16.05 0.40
C SER A 147 7.64 -15.06 -0.54
N LEU A 148 6.35 -14.79 -0.36
CA LEU A 148 5.61 -13.81 -1.17
C LEU A 148 6.19 -12.40 -0.98
N MET A 149 6.38 -11.97 0.26
CA MET A 149 6.91 -10.63 0.56
C MET A 149 8.37 -10.47 0.10
N GLU A 150 9.20 -11.50 0.23
CA GLU A 150 10.57 -11.49 -0.29
C GLU A 150 10.63 -11.48 -1.82
N THR A 151 9.70 -12.18 -2.48
CA THR A 151 9.56 -12.11 -3.94
C THR A 151 9.23 -10.69 -4.37
N LEU A 152 8.27 -10.02 -3.70
CA LEU A 152 7.94 -8.62 -4.00
C LEU A 152 9.11 -7.67 -3.73
N ARG A 153 9.92 -7.88 -2.67
CA ARG A 153 11.14 -7.11 -2.40
C ARG A 153 12.21 -7.29 -3.49
N GLN A 154 12.31 -8.48 -4.08
CA GLN A 154 13.21 -8.74 -5.20
C GLN A 154 12.72 -8.10 -6.50
N THR A 155 11.41 -8.11 -6.74
CA THR A 155 10.77 -7.46 -7.90
C THR A 155 10.88 -5.94 -7.80
N TYR A 156 10.67 -5.37 -6.61
CA TYR A 156 10.70 -3.93 -6.34
C TYR A 156 11.79 -3.58 -5.33
N PRO A 157 13.07 -3.66 -5.73
CA PRO A 157 14.17 -3.36 -4.82
C PRO A 157 14.22 -1.85 -4.50
N SER A 158 14.82 -1.50 -3.36
CA SER A 158 14.85 -0.13 -2.86
C SER A 158 15.43 0.88 -3.86
N ASN A 159 16.40 0.50 -4.69
CA ASN A 159 16.93 1.38 -5.75
C ASN A 159 15.88 1.69 -6.82
N PHE A 160 15.08 0.70 -7.23
CA PHE A 160 14.00 0.86 -8.20
C PHE A 160 12.88 1.77 -7.66
N ILE A 161 12.44 1.54 -6.42
CA ILE A 161 11.42 2.38 -5.78
C ILE A 161 11.91 3.83 -5.66
N ASN A 162 13.18 4.02 -5.31
CA ASN A 162 13.75 5.36 -5.16
C ASN A 162 14.02 6.07 -6.49
N SER A 163 14.16 5.35 -7.60
CA SER A 163 14.40 5.94 -8.93
C SER A 163 13.12 6.15 -9.75
N THR A 164 11.95 5.74 -9.25
CA THR A 164 10.69 5.79 -10.02
C THR A 164 9.69 6.81 -9.46
N VAL A 165 8.76 7.21 -10.32
CA VAL A 165 7.55 7.96 -10.04
C VAL A 165 6.37 7.10 -10.49
N VAL A 166 5.35 7.00 -9.64
CA VAL A 166 4.09 6.33 -9.99
C VAL A 166 3.03 7.39 -10.21
N ILE A 167 2.37 7.35 -11.37
CA ILE A 167 1.22 8.21 -11.69
C ILE A 167 -0.01 7.32 -11.73
N GLU A 168 -0.90 7.49 -10.76
CA GLU A 168 -2.20 6.81 -10.75
C GLU A 168 -3.16 7.58 -11.66
N VAL A 169 -3.73 6.87 -12.63
CA VAL A 169 -4.72 7.37 -13.57
C VAL A 169 -5.83 6.33 -13.68
N GLU A 170 -7.00 6.69 -13.15
CA GLU A 170 -8.16 5.80 -13.05
C GLU A 170 -7.82 4.48 -12.33
N ASP A 171 -7.81 3.36 -13.04
CA ASP A 171 -7.52 2.02 -12.52
C ASP A 171 -6.07 1.57 -12.77
N LYS A 172 -5.27 2.38 -13.48
CA LYS A 172 -3.89 2.07 -13.84
C LYS A 172 -2.88 2.93 -13.10
N SER A 173 -1.73 2.33 -12.86
CA SER A 173 -0.55 2.92 -12.23
C SER A 173 0.59 2.90 -13.22
N PHE A 174 0.99 4.09 -13.70
CA PHE A 174 2.10 4.24 -14.62
C PHE A 174 3.40 4.42 -13.84
N VAL A 175 4.35 3.49 -14.02
CA VAL A 175 5.65 3.50 -13.35
C VAL A 175 6.71 4.02 -14.30
N ILE A 176 7.31 5.16 -13.95
CA ILE A 176 8.21 5.93 -14.82
C ILE A 176 9.51 6.20 -14.07
N ASP A 177 10.66 6.04 -14.72
CA ASP A 177 11.92 6.51 -14.13
C ASP A 177 11.87 8.03 -13.92
N LYS A 178 12.43 8.53 -12.82
CA LYS A 178 12.45 9.96 -12.48
C LYS A 178 13.11 10.80 -13.56
N ASP A 179 14.16 10.31 -14.19
CA ASP A 179 14.86 11.04 -15.25
C ASP A 179 13.96 11.19 -16.49
N ASP A 180 13.12 10.20 -16.78
CA ASP A 180 12.16 10.25 -17.89
C ASP A 180 10.90 11.05 -17.52
N PHE A 181 10.41 10.92 -16.28
CA PHE A 181 9.30 11.72 -15.79
C PHE A 181 9.55 13.23 -15.97
N ASN A 182 10.78 13.68 -15.70
CA ASN A 182 11.17 15.09 -15.87
C ASN A 182 11.21 15.56 -17.33
N LYS A 183 11.14 14.66 -18.31
CA LYS A 183 11.13 14.96 -19.75
C LYS A 183 9.73 14.86 -20.37
N LEU A 184 8.73 14.38 -19.63
CA LEU A 184 7.37 14.20 -20.15
C LEU A 184 6.78 15.55 -20.59
N THR A 185 6.29 15.59 -21.81
CA THR A 185 5.51 16.73 -22.32
C THR A 185 4.07 16.67 -21.83
N GLU A 186 3.34 17.79 -21.87
CA GLU A 186 1.91 17.82 -21.55
C GLU A 186 1.10 16.88 -22.48
N GLU A 187 1.49 16.77 -23.75
CA GLU A 187 0.86 15.86 -24.71
C GLU A 187 1.05 14.39 -24.29
N GLN A 188 2.25 14.03 -23.85
CA GLN A 188 2.56 12.68 -23.35
C GLN A 188 1.85 12.38 -22.03
N GLN A 189 1.71 13.37 -21.14
CA GLN A 189 0.92 13.21 -19.92
C GLN A 189 -0.56 12.97 -20.23
N ASN A 190 -1.13 13.69 -21.20
CA ASN A 190 -2.50 13.45 -21.66
C ASN A 190 -2.66 12.08 -22.33
N LEU A 191 -1.60 11.57 -22.99
CA LEU A 191 -1.62 10.23 -23.56
C LEU A 191 -1.76 9.14 -22.48
N LEU A 192 -1.19 9.33 -21.28
CA LEU A 192 -1.39 8.40 -20.16
C LEU A 192 -2.86 8.24 -19.80
N LEU A 193 -3.66 9.31 -19.88
CA LEU A 193 -5.12 9.26 -19.70
C LEU A 193 -5.83 8.42 -20.78
N THR A 194 -5.29 8.39 -22.00
CA THR A 194 -5.86 7.54 -23.06
C THR A 194 -5.41 6.09 -22.91
N LEU A 195 -4.20 5.86 -22.38
CA LEU A 195 -3.67 4.53 -22.13
C LEU A 195 -4.32 3.84 -20.92
N SER A 196 -4.81 4.60 -19.93
CA SER A 196 -5.57 4.02 -18.81
C SER A 196 -6.84 3.32 -19.28
N ASP A 197 -7.44 3.75 -20.39
CA ASP A 197 -8.62 3.09 -20.97
C ASP A 197 -8.28 1.84 -21.82
N ASN A 198 -7.01 1.52 -22.03
CA ASN A 198 -6.60 0.38 -22.87
C ASN A 198 -6.61 -0.94 -22.08
N ASP A 199 -7.63 -1.76 -22.26
CA ASP A 199 -7.79 -3.07 -21.61
C ASP A 199 -6.65 -4.07 -21.90
N GLU A 200 -5.84 -3.86 -22.95
CA GLU A 200 -4.69 -4.73 -23.26
C GLU A 200 -3.47 -4.47 -22.36
N LEU A 201 -3.45 -3.34 -21.64
CA LEU A 201 -2.35 -3.01 -20.73
C LEU A 201 -2.63 -3.55 -19.33
N GLU A 202 -1.72 -4.38 -18.82
CA GLU A 202 -1.77 -4.88 -17.45
C GLU A 202 -1.21 -3.85 -16.48
N ASN A 203 -1.76 -3.79 -15.26
CA ASN A 203 -1.28 -2.90 -14.22
C ASN A 203 -0.20 -3.58 -13.36
N PRO A 204 0.86 -2.88 -12.91
CA PRO A 204 1.27 -1.54 -13.32
C PRO A 204 1.87 -1.50 -14.73
N VAL A 205 1.68 -0.36 -15.40
CA VAL A 205 2.20 -0.11 -16.75
C VAL A 205 3.56 0.58 -16.66
N TYR A 206 4.59 0.01 -17.27
CA TYR A 206 5.92 0.58 -17.27
C TYR A 206 6.12 1.51 -18.46
N VAL A 207 6.57 2.74 -18.18
CA VAL A 207 6.74 3.77 -19.20
C VAL A 207 8.19 4.25 -19.23
N LYS A 208 8.73 4.35 -20.45
CA LYS A 208 10.07 4.90 -20.71
C LYS A 208 10.02 5.90 -21.86
N ILE A 209 10.97 6.82 -21.89
CA ILE A 209 11.15 7.73 -23.02
C ILE A 209 12.36 7.26 -23.83
N SER A 210 12.14 6.97 -25.11
CA SER A 210 13.21 6.59 -26.04
C SER A 210 14.18 7.76 -26.29
N GLU A 211 15.34 7.46 -26.86
CA GLU A 211 16.31 8.50 -27.26
C GLU A 211 15.73 9.54 -28.23
N ASP A 212 14.74 9.13 -29.04
CA ASP A 212 14.03 10.00 -29.99
C ASP A 212 12.85 10.77 -29.35
N GLY A 213 12.66 10.63 -28.03
CA GLY A 213 11.59 11.31 -27.29
C GLY A 213 10.22 10.66 -27.40
N VAL A 214 10.14 9.40 -27.84
CA VAL A 214 8.88 8.65 -27.98
C VAL A 214 8.58 7.87 -26.70
N LEU A 215 7.31 7.82 -26.32
CA LEU A 215 6.84 7.06 -25.16
C LEU A 215 6.78 5.56 -25.51
N LEU A 216 7.52 4.76 -24.76
CA LEU A 216 7.53 3.31 -24.82
C LEU A 216 6.71 2.78 -23.64
N VAL A 217 5.77 1.88 -23.93
CA VAL A 217 4.84 1.28 -22.96
C VAL A 217 5.12 -0.23 -22.92
N ASP A 218 5.30 -0.77 -21.73
CA ASP A 218 5.44 -2.21 -21.43
C ASP A 218 4.44 -2.60 -20.35
#